data_AF-A0A6G7ZHS3-F1
#
_entry.id   AF-A0A6G7ZHS3-F1
#
_cell.length_a   1.000
_cell.length_b   1.000
_cell.length_c   1.000
_cell.angle_alpha   90.00
_cell.angle_beta   90.00
_cell.angle_gamma   90.00
#
_symmetry.space_group_name_H-M   'P 1'
#
loop_
_entity.id
_entity.type
_entity.pdbx_description
1 polymer ?
#
loop_
_entity_poly.entity_id
_entity_poly.type
_entity_poly.pdbx_seq_one_letter_code
_entity_poly.pdbx_strand_id
1 'polypeptide(L)'
;MTVRFVLAAASALLGAGASAQSDQRAAQVIAAVGEERGPDSRFAIAFSDLNDDHRQEAIVHLAGREHCGSGGCTTLVMTYTTEGWVRVGRLTVSRLPIYRLPGHHGGWYDLGVSVGGGGMMSGVRAVSFSKGRYASNPTVGRPVDRLPLEATLVMPATSEFYPL
;
A
#
# COMPACT_ATOMS: atom_id res chain seq x y z
N MET A 1 27.63 -7.19 -58.29
CA MET A 1 26.40 -6.52 -57.81
C MET A 1 25.86 -7.31 -56.63
N THR A 2 25.79 -6.62 -55.50
CA THR A 2 25.63 -7.12 -54.13
C THR A 2 24.16 -7.21 -53.76
N VAL A 3 23.68 -8.32 -53.20
CA VAL A 3 22.58 -8.29 -52.23
C VAL A 3 22.76 -9.43 -51.22
N ARG A 4 23.11 -9.10 -49.97
CA ARG A 4 22.97 -9.98 -48.81
C ARG A 4 21.74 -9.50 -48.05
N PHE A 5 20.69 -10.32 -48.02
CA PHE A 5 19.56 -10.11 -47.13
C PHE A 5 19.96 -10.60 -45.73
N VAL A 6 20.06 -9.67 -44.77
CA VAL A 6 20.12 -10.00 -43.35
C VAL A 6 18.67 -10.01 -42.86
N LEU A 7 18.13 -11.19 -42.55
CA LEU A 7 16.88 -11.29 -41.79
C LEU A 7 17.17 -10.87 -40.34
N ALA A 8 16.60 -9.74 -39.92
CA ALA A 8 16.50 -9.40 -38.51
C ALA A 8 15.34 -10.20 -37.89
N ALA A 9 15.66 -11.11 -36.98
CA ALA A 9 14.67 -11.75 -36.12
C ALA A 9 14.24 -10.74 -35.06
N ALA A 10 13.01 -10.23 -35.16
CA ALA A 10 12.40 -9.44 -34.11
C ALA A 10 11.85 -10.39 -33.03
N SER A 11 12.57 -10.52 -31.92
CA SER A 11 12.11 -11.26 -30.74
C SER A 11 11.01 -10.49 -30.02
N ALA A 12 9.79 -11.01 -30.05
CA ALA A 12 8.69 -10.54 -29.22
C ALA A 12 8.74 -11.21 -27.84
N LEU A 13 9.25 -10.49 -26.83
CA LEU A 13 9.11 -10.82 -25.41
C LEU A 13 8.28 -9.73 -24.74
N LEU A 14 6.96 -9.77 -24.88
CA LEU A 14 6.07 -8.76 -24.29
C LEU A 14 4.89 -9.49 -23.64
N GLY A 15 5.01 -9.79 -22.33
CA GLY A 15 3.86 -10.24 -21.55
C GLY A 15 4.16 -10.91 -20.21
N ALA A 16 5.19 -11.76 -20.13
CA ALA A 16 5.42 -12.57 -18.93
C ALA A 16 6.08 -11.83 -17.74
N GLY A 17 6.70 -10.68 -17.99
CA GLY A 17 7.50 -9.97 -16.99
C GLY A 17 6.68 -9.24 -15.92
N ALA A 18 5.57 -8.60 -16.30
CA ALA A 18 4.84 -7.70 -15.40
C ALA A 18 4.11 -8.44 -14.27
N SER A 19 3.45 -9.56 -14.57
CA SER A 19 2.75 -10.37 -13.55
C SER A 19 3.72 -11.11 -12.63
N ALA A 20 4.78 -11.71 -13.19
CA ALA A 20 5.80 -12.36 -12.39
C ALA A 20 6.53 -11.37 -11.46
N GLN A 21 6.77 -10.14 -11.94
CA GLN A 21 7.37 -9.08 -11.13
C GLN A 21 6.44 -8.57 -10.03
N SER A 22 5.13 -8.43 -10.29
CA SER A 22 4.16 -8.08 -9.24
C SER A 22 4.08 -9.16 -8.16
N ASP A 23 4.08 -10.43 -8.55
CA ASP A 23 4.00 -11.57 -7.64
C ASP A 23 5.26 -11.67 -6.78
N GLN A 24 6.44 -11.53 -7.41
CA GLN A 24 7.71 -11.54 -6.69
C GLN A 24 7.81 -10.37 -5.70
N ARG A 25 7.38 -9.17 -6.09
CA ARG A 25 7.41 -8.00 -5.23
C ARG A 25 6.47 -8.16 -4.03
N ALA A 26 5.25 -8.67 -4.26
CA ALA A 26 4.34 -8.99 -3.17
C ALA A 26 4.95 -10.02 -2.22
N ALA A 27 5.54 -11.10 -2.73
CA ALA A 27 6.21 -12.11 -1.90
C ALA A 27 7.35 -11.51 -1.04
N GLN A 28 8.16 -10.60 -1.60
CA GLN A 28 9.22 -9.90 -0.87
C GLN A 28 8.68 -9.00 0.24
N VAL A 29 7.60 -8.25 -0.03
CA VAL A 29 6.95 -7.42 1.00
C VAL A 29 6.45 -8.31 2.13
N ILE A 30 5.75 -9.39 1.81
CA ILE A 30 5.16 -10.30 2.80
C ILE A 30 6.22 -11.06 3.60
N ALA A 31 7.37 -11.37 3.02
CA ALA A 31 8.52 -11.85 3.77
C ALA A 31 9.02 -10.81 4.79
N ALA A 32 9.01 -9.52 4.43
CA ALA A 32 9.47 -8.42 5.29
C ALA A 32 8.45 -7.97 6.36
N VAL A 33 7.19 -8.42 6.28
CA VAL A 33 6.16 -8.12 7.29
C VAL A 33 6.48 -8.73 8.67
N GLY A 34 7.29 -9.81 8.71
CA GLY A 34 7.97 -10.28 9.92
C GLY A 34 7.07 -10.52 11.13
N GLU A 35 7.31 -9.77 12.21
CA GLU A 35 6.70 -9.87 13.55
C GLU A 35 5.16 -9.78 13.57
N GLU A 36 4.55 -9.34 12.48
CA GLU A 36 3.10 -9.24 12.36
C GLU A 36 2.45 -10.60 12.04
N ARG A 37 3.23 -11.68 11.86
CA ARG A 37 2.66 -13.00 11.57
C ARG A 37 2.08 -13.63 12.85
N GLY A 38 0.75 -13.72 12.90
CA GLY A 38 0.00 -14.57 13.84
C GLY A 38 -0.74 -15.73 13.15
N PRO A 39 -1.22 -16.73 13.90
CA PRO A 39 -1.75 -18.00 13.36
C PRO A 39 -2.96 -17.86 12.40
N ASP A 40 -3.81 -16.85 12.59
CA ASP A 40 -4.97 -16.59 11.71
C ASP A 40 -4.82 -15.29 10.91
N SER A 41 -3.57 -14.82 10.77
CA SER A 41 -3.33 -13.55 10.10
C SER A 41 -3.59 -13.70 8.62
N ARG A 42 -4.28 -12.71 8.08
CA ARG A 42 -4.53 -12.57 6.66
C ARG A 42 -4.10 -11.18 6.22
N PHE A 43 -3.85 -11.02 4.93
CA PHE A 43 -3.46 -9.73 4.40
C PHE A 43 -4.11 -9.44 3.06
N ALA A 44 -4.38 -8.16 2.82
CA ALA A 44 -4.53 -7.60 1.49
C ALA A 44 -3.31 -6.70 1.22
N ILE A 45 -2.83 -6.68 -0.02
CA ILE A 45 -1.69 -5.84 -0.43
C ILE A 45 -2.07 -5.02 -1.66
N ALA A 46 -1.69 -3.74 -1.63
CA ALA A 46 -1.80 -2.85 -2.77
C ALA A 46 -0.52 -2.03 -2.88
N PHE A 47 -0.30 -1.47 -4.06
CA PHE A 47 0.88 -0.67 -4.33
C PHE A 47 0.51 0.69 -4.90
N SER A 48 1.20 1.73 -4.44
CA SER A 48 1.04 3.10 -4.91
C SER A 48 2.36 3.83 -4.74
N ASP A 49 2.71 4.68 -5.69
CA ASP A 49 3.79 5.65 -5.51
C ASP A 49 3.31 6.70 -4.51
N LEU A 50 3.93 6.73 -3.33
CA LEU A 50 3.58 7.63 -2.23
C LEU A 50 4.63 8.73 -2.03
N ASN A 51 5.74 8.75 -2.75
CA ASN A 51 6.79 9.76 -2.61
C ASN A 51 7.27 10.38 -3.94
N ASP A 52 6.62 10.02 -5.05
CA ASP A 52 6.88 10.51 -6.40
C ASP A 52 8.28 10.13 -6.95
N ASP A 53 8.90 9.06 -6.42
CA ASP A 53 10.18 8.52 -6.91
C ASP A 53 10.03 7.51 -8.06
N HIS A 54 8.80 7.32 -8.56
CA HIS A 54 8.41 6.33 -9.56
C HIS A 54 8.58 4.86 -9.12
N ARG A 55 8.86 4.62 -7.84
CA ARG A 55 8.94 3.31 -7.23
C ARG A 55 7.81 3.23 -6.22
N GLN A 56 6.91 2.29 -6.46
CA GLN A 56 5.74 2.20 -5.61
C GLN A 56 6.12 1.75 -4.19
N GLU A 57 5.38 2.23 -3.21
CA GLU A 57 5.30 1.66 -1.88
C GLU A 57 4.25 0.58 -1.79
N ALA A 58 4.39 -0.30 -0.80
CA ALA A 58 3.40 -1.32 -0.48
C ALA A 58 2.56 -0.89 0.72
N ILE A 59 1.24 -1.04 0.58
CA ILE A 59 0.28 -0.88 1.66
C ILE A 59 -0.27 -2.27 1.96
N VAL A 60 -0.02 -2.77 3.16
CA VAL A 60 -0.44 -4.10 3.61
C VAL A 60 -1.50 -3.94 4.69
N HIS A 61 -2.74 -4.31 4.39
CA HIS A 61 -3.82 -4.30 5.37
C HIS A 61 -3.94 -5.69 5.99
N LEU A 62 -3.69 -5.78 7.29
CA LEU A 62 -3.72 -7.02 8.03
C LEU A 62 -5.13 -7.27 8.57
N ALA A 63 -5.52 -8.54 8.59
CA ALA A 63 -6.74 -9.02 9.21
C ALA A 63 -6.43 -10.22 10.10
N GLY A 64 -7.33 -10.53 11.02
CA GLY A 64 -7.14 -11.58 12.03
C GLY A 64 -7.24 -11.02 13.44
N ARG A 65 -7.35 -11.92 14.42
CA ARG A 65 -7.63 -11.57 15.82
C ARG A 65 -6.55 -10.68 16.44
N GLU A 66 -5.29 -10.89 16.07
CA GLU A 66 -4.15 -10.11 16.57
C GLU A 66 -4.03 -8.71 15.93
N HIS A 67 -4.72 -8.49 14.80
CA HIS A 67 -4.58 -7.25 14.03
C HIS A 67 -5.81 -6.36 14.07
N CYS A 68 -6.97 -6.91 14.39
CA CYS A 68 -8.26 -6.24 14.32
C CYS A 68 -8.91 -6.10 15.69
N GLY A 69 -9.43 -4.91 15.96
CA GLY A 69 -10.34 -4.63 17.07
C GLY A 69 -11.58 -3.88 16.59
N SER A 70 -12.39 -3.41 17.53
CA SER A 70 -13.60 -2.62 17.22
C SER A 70 -13.29 -1.31 16.49
N GLY A 71 -12.07 -0.79 16.64
CA GLY A 71 -11.57 0.41 15.97
C GLY A 71 -11.06 0.18 14.55
N GLY A 72 -10.99 -1.07 14.06
CA GLY A 72 -10.41 -1.40 12.76
C GLY A 72 -9.20 -2.30 12.90
N CYS A 73 -8.44 -2.42 11.82
CA CYS A 73 -7.30 -3.33 11.73
C CYS A 73 -5.97 -2.60 11.47
N THR A 74 -4.88 -3.32 11.66
CA THR A 74 -3.52 -2.82 11.38
C THR A 74 -3.28 -2.68 9.88
N THR A 75 -2.73 -1.55 9.45
CA THR A 75 -2.20 -1.33 8.10
C THR A 75 -0.72 -0.96 8.18
N LEU A 76 0.11 -1.60 7.38
CA LEU A 76 1.52 -1.29 7.24
C LEU A 76 1.75 -0.51 5.97
N VAL A 77 2.72 0.40 6.01
CA VAL A 77 3.25 1.08 4.83
C VAL A 77 4.72 0.75 4.72
N MET A 78 5.11 0.18 3.59
CA MET A 78 6.46 -0.32 3.34
C MET A 78 7.05 0.39 2.13
N THR A 79 8.30 0.82 2.23
CA THR A 79 9.08 1.37 1.12
C THR A 79 10.32 0.51 0.88
N TYR A 80 10.82 0.50 -0.34
CA TYR A 80 12.01 -0.28 -0.67
C TYR A 80 13.23 0.64 -0.65
N THR A 81 14.26 0.27 0.11
CA THR A 81 15.55 0.95 0.18
C THR A 81 16.66 0.02 -0.31
N THR A 82 17.91 0.46 -0.22
CA THR A 82 19.09 -0.40 -0.46
C THR A 82 19.17 -1.58 0.52
N GLU A 83 18.50 -1.51 1.66
CA GLU A 83 18.44 -2.57 2.67
C GLU A 83 17.23 -3.50 2.47
N GLY A 84 16.40 -3.24 1.45
CA GLY A 84 15.18 -3.98 1.15
C GLY A 84 13.90 -3.27 1.60
N TRP A 85 12.84 -4.03 1.83
CA TRP A 85 11.56 -3.49 2.28
C TRP A 85 11.61 -3.06 3.75
N VAL A 86 11.46 -1.77 4.01
CA VAL A 86 11.44 -1.19 5.36
C VAL A 86 10.08 -0.56 5.67
N ARG A 87 9.67 -0.64 6.94
CA ARG A 87 8.39 -0.10 7.40
C ARG A 87 8.48 1.39 7.69
N VAL A 88 7.65 2.18 7.02
CA VAL A 88 7.48 3.63 7.24
C VAL A 88 6.10 3.99 7.80
N GLY A 89 5.26 3.00 8.08
CA GLY A 89 3.99 3.19 8.76
C GLY A 89 3.46 1.91 9.40
N ARG A 90 2.90 2.04 10.60
CA ARG A 90 2.08 1.02 11.27
C ARG A 90 0.85 1.72 11.85
N LEU A 91 -0.27 1.62 11.15
CA LEU A 91 -1.52 2.32 11.43
C LEU A 91 -2.51 1.35 12.08
N THR A 92 -2.82 1.51 13.36
CA THR A 92 -3.53 0.49 14.17
C THR A 92 -5.06 0.57 14.13
N VAL A 93 -5.62 1.65 13.58
CA VAL A 93 -7.07 1.94 13.56
C VAL A 93 -7.48 2.25 12.12
N SER A 94 -7.28 1.27 11.23
CA SER A 94 -7.50 1.44 9.78
C SER A 94 -8.64 0.56 9.29
N ARG A 95 -9.37 1.03 8.28
CA ARG A 95 -10.33 0.25 7.50
C ARG A 95 -10.09 0.48 6.02
N LEU A 96 -10.61 -0.44 5.23
CA LEU A 96 -10.76 -0.24 3.80
C LEU A 96 -12.04 0.55 3.53
N PRO A 97 -12.08 1.41 2.49
CA PRO A 97 -11.01 1.64 1.51
C PRO A 97 -9.86 2.53 2.01
N ILE A 98 -8.70 2.41 1.36
CA ILE A 98 -7.52 3.27 1.54
C ILE A 98 -7.24 4.02 0.23
N TYR A 99 -6.90 5.30 0.36
CA TYR A 99 -6.63 6.21 -0.75
C TYR A 99 -5.24 6.82 -0.64
N ARG A 100 -4.69 7.23 -1.78
CA ARG A 100 -3.64 8.25 -1.86
C ARG A 100 -4.32 9.59 -2.13
N LEU A 101 -4.12 10.55 -1.24
CA LEU A 101 -4.67 11.90 -1.38
C LEU A 101 -3.69 12.79 -2.14
N PRO A 102 -4.15 13.86 -2.81
CA PRO A 102 -3.27 14.81 -3.49
C PRO A 102 -2.52 15.76 -2.53
N GLY A 103 -2.82 15.74 -1.23
CA GLY A 103 -2.05 16.50 -0.25
C GLY A 103 -0.71 15.82 0.02
N HIS A 104 0.35 16.60 0.24
CA HIS A 104 1.69 16.08 0.51
C HIS A 104 2.32 16.70 1.75
N HIS A 105 3.03 15.88 2.53
CA HIS A 105 3.85 16.33 3.64
C HIS A 105 5.17 15.56 3.69
N GLY A 106 6.27 16.26 3.96
CA GLY A 106 7.58 15.62 4.09
C GLY A 106 8.08 14.91 2.82
N GLY A 107 7.60 15.31 1.64
CA GLY A 107 7.92 14.66 0.35
C GLY A 107 7.04 13.46 -0.01
N TRP A 108 6.01 13.19 0.78
CA TRP A 108 5.13 12.04 0.60
C TRP A 108 3.67 12.46 0.47
N TYR A 109 2.91 11.78 -0.38
CA TYR A 109 1.46 11.91 -0.46
C TYR A 109 0.81 11.47 0.86
N ASP A 110 -0.22 12.17 1.31
CA ASP A 110 -1.02 11.77 2.46
C ASP A 110 -1.87 10.54 2.14
N LEU A 111 -2.09 9.68 3.13
CA LEU A 111 -3.04 8.57 3.01
C LEU A 111 -4.43 9.02 3.42
N GLY A 112 -5.43 8.69 2.61
CA GLY A 112 -6.83 8.74 3.00
C GLY A 112 -7.21 7.40 3.62
N VAL A 113 -7.37 7.37 4.94
CA VAL A 113 -7.65 6.12 5.66
C VAL A 113 -9.06 6.16 6.20
N SER A 114 -9.84 5.13 5.88
CA SER A 114 -11.16 4.95 6.47
C SER A 114 -11.01 4.56 7.94
N VAL A 115 -11.74 5.25 8.82
CA VAL A 115 -11.76 5.02 10.27
C VAL A 115 -13.21 4.88 10.75
N GLY A 116 -13.41 4.34 11.96
CA GLY A 116 -14.74 4.11 12.53
C GLY A 116 -14.73 3.16 13.73
N GLY A 117 -15.90 2.92 14.33
CA GLY A 117 -16.06 2.00 15.45
C GLY A 117 -15.38 2.45 16.75
N GLY A 118 -15.43 1.64 17.81
CA GLY A 118 -14.90 2.04 19.12
C GLY A 118 -15.55 3.30 19.71
N GLY A 119 -16.77 3.64 19.28
CA GLY A 119 -17.49 4.86 19.69
C GLY A 119 -17.23 6.10 18.81
N MET A 120 -16.35 6.03 17.81
CA MET A 120 -16.11 7.15 16.88
C MET A 120 -17.05 7.11 15.67
N MET A 121 -17.42 8.28 15.17
CA MET A 121 -18.10 8.41 13.88
C MET A 121 -17.17 7.98 12.74
N SER A 122 -17.69 7.14 11.85
CA SER A 122 -16.95 6.67 10.68
C SER A 122 -16.69 7.80 9.69
N GLY A 123 -15.57 7.71 8.97
CA GLY A 123 -15.21 8.67 7.92
C GLY A 123 -13.80 8.45 7.42
N VAL A 124 -13.33 9.32 6.52
CA VAL A 124 -11.96 9.30 6.03
C VAL A 124 -11.12 10.31 6.81
N ARG A 125 -9.87 9.94 7.11
CA ARG A 125 -8.86 10.80 7.74
C ARG A 125 -7.66 10.91 6.81
N ALA A 126 -7.19 12.14 6.61
CA ALA A 126 -5.93 12.41 5.95
C ALA A 126 -4.80 12.17 6.96
N VAL A 127 -4.04 11.11 6.74
CA VAL A 127 -2.90 10.70 7.56
C VAL A 127 -1.63 11.17 6.88
N SER A 128 -1.04 12.23 7.41
CA SER A 128 0.13 12.85 6.82
C SER A 128 1.42 12.11 7.18
N PHE A 129 2.39 12.18 6.28
CA PHE A 129 3.74 11.71 6.51
C PHE A 129 4.58 12.79 7.19
N SER A 130 5.24 12.46 8.29
CA SER A 130 6.09 13.40 9.02
C SER A 130 7.18 12.67 9.79
N LYS A 131 8.37 13.27 9.89
CA LYS A 131 9.51 12.71 10.63
C LYS A 131 9.85 11.27 10.18
N GLY A 132 9.78 11.02 8.87
CA GLY A 132 10.12 9.73 8.27
C GLY A 132 9.08 8.63 8.45
N ARG A 133 7.85 8.93 8.87
CA ARG A 133 6.77 7.92 8.98
C ARG A 133 5.37 8.50 8.88
N TYR A 134 4.39 7.65 8.59
CA TYR A 134 2.97 7.95 8.81
C TYR A 134 2.59 7.88 10.29
N ALA A 135 1.63 8.71 10.72
CA ALA A 135 1.11 8.66 12.08
C ALA A 135 0.47 7.30 12.38
N SER A 136 0.80 6.70 13.52
CA SER A 136 0.36 5.35 13.88
C SER A 136 -1.12 5.22 14.21
N ASN A 137 -1.77 6.33 14.56
CA ASN A 137 -3.22 6.36 14.79
C ASN A 137 -3.90 7.24 13.73
N PRO A 138 -4.57 6.65 12.73
CA PRO A 138 -5.25 7.42 11.68
C PRO A 138 -6.28 8.43 12.19
N THR A 139 -6.84 8.23 13.39
CA THR A 139 -7.91 9.09 13.92
C THR A 139 -7.43 10.51 14.27
N VAL A 140 -6.12 10.70 14.44
CA VAL A 140 -5.51 12.03 14.65
C VAL A 140 -5.37 12.83 13.35
N GLY A 141 -5.59 12.20 12.20
CA GLY A 141 -5.57 12.85 10.91
C GLY A 141 -6.69 13.89 10.76
N ARG A 142 -6.53 14.81 9.79
CA ARG A 142 -7.60 15.77 9.48
C ARG A 142 -8.80 15.04 8.85
N PRO A 143 -10.04 15.34 9.23
CA PRO A 143 -11.21 14.84 8.51
C PRO A 143 -11.18 15.18 7.02
N VAL A 144 -11.62 14.23 6.18
CA VAL A 144 -11.83 14.45 4.75
C VAL A 144 -13.33 14.39 4.49
N ASP A 145 -13.97 15.55 4.38
CA ASP A 145 -15.43 15.66 4.24
C ASP A 145 -15.92 15.15 2.88
N ARG A 146 -15.13 15.41 1.83
CA ARG A 146 -15.33 14.90 0.47
C ARG A 146 -13.96 14.48 -0.07
N LEU A 147 -13.90 13.30 -0.67
CA LEU A 147 -12.69 12.87 -1.37
C LEU A 147 -12.40 13.82 -2.54
N PRO A 148 -11.16 14.34 -2.66
CA PRO A 148 -10.73 15.10 -3.84
C PRO A 148 -10.87 14.26 -5.12
N LEU A 149 -11.05 14.92 -6.27
CA LEU A 149 -11.17 14.23 -7.56
C LEU A 149 -9.89 13.49 -7.95
N GLU A 150 -8.75 14.00 -7.47
CA GLU A 150 -7.41 13.48 -7.69
C GLU A 150 -7.05 12.36 -6.70
N ALA A 151 -7.91 12.09 -5.71
CA ALA A 151 -7.68 10.99 -4.78
C ALA A 151 -7.69 9.66 -5.54
N THR A 152 -6.61 8.90 -5.40
CA THR A 152 -6.48 7.59 -6.03
C THR A 152 -6.96 6.53 -5.06
N LEU A 153 -7.91 5.68 -5.46
CA LEU A 153 -8.26 4.49 -4.70
C LEU A 153 -7.12 3.49 -4.79
N VAL A 154 -6.47 3.22 -3.65
CA VAL A 154 -5.31 2.32 -3.61
C VAL A 154 -5.73 0.92 -3.20
N MET A 155 -6.57 0.80 -2.16
CA MET A 155 -7.06 -0.47 -1.69
C MET A 155 -8.59 -0.40 -1.50
N PRO A 156 -9.40 -1.09 -2.33
CA PRO A 156 -10.86 -1.06 -2.24
C PRO A 156 -11.40 -1.78 -1.00
N ALA A 157 -12.61 -1.42 -0.57
CA ALA A 157 -13.33 -2.15 0.50
C ALA A 157 -13.54 -3.63 0.20
N THR A 158 -13.54 -4.01 -1.08
CA THR A 158 -13.74 -5.37 -1.58
C THR A 158 -12.42 -6.11 -1.80
N SER A 159 -11.30 -5.62 -1.25
CA SER A 159 -10.01 -6.28 -1.43
C SER A 159 -10.05 -7.72 -0.92
N GLU A 160 -9.48 -8.62 -1.69
CA GLU A 160 -9.32 -10.01 -1.27
C GLU A 160 -8.20 -10.12 -0.23
N PHE A 161 -8.38 -11.06 0.70
CA PHE A 161 -7.40 -11.35 1.75
C PHE A 161 -6.81 -12.74 1.56
N TYR A 162 -5.50 -12.87 1.72
CA TYR A 162 -4.78 -14.14 1.64
C TYR A 162 -4.20 -14.49 3.01
N PRO A 163 -4.00 -15.78 3.33
CA PRO A 163 -3.26 -16.18 4.53
C PRO A 163 -1.85 -15.57 4.54
N LEU A 164 -1.42 -15.04 5.69
CA LEU A 164 -0.12 -14.39 5.89
C LEU A 164 0.98 -15.36 6.35
#